data_AF-A0A7V5UQA7-F1
#
_entry.id   AF-A0A7V5UQA7-F1
#
_cell.length_a   1.000
_cell.length_b   1.000
_cell.length_c   1.000
_cell.angle_alpha   90.00
_cell.angle_beta   90.00
_cell.angle_gamma   90.00
#
_symmetry.space_group_name_H-M   'P 1'
#
loop_
_entity.id
_entity.type
_entity.pdbx_description
1 polymer ?
#
loop_
_entity_poly.entity_id
_entity_poly.type
_entity_poly.pdbx_seq_one_letter_code
_entity_poly.pdbx_strand_id
1 'polypeptide(L)'
;MTRLKPCRMPQIYTTSGDTILRIPDSKTGAKIIRLNEAAMAVLSSLPRLENNPYVIVGNRKGRCLVNIQKPWARLRKSAGLEDVRLHDLRHSFASIIASGGGSLQKLGSLLGHSNIQTTMRYAHLFDDPVRELNEQAGAD
;
A
#
# COMPACT_ATOMS: atom_id res chain seq x y z
N MET A 1 -4.36 -15.47 -2.98
CA MET A 1 -5.20 -14.28 -2.68
C MET A 1 -5.10 -13.93 -1.21
N THR A 2 -4.36 -12.89 -0.85
CA THR A 2 -4.25 -12.45 0.56
C THR A 2 -5.45 -11.56 0.89
N ARG A 3 -6.38 -12.03 1.74
CA ARG A 3 -7.43 -11.17 2.29
C ARG A 3 -6.75 -10.09 3.14
N LEU A 4 -6.94 -8.81 2.80
CA LEU A 4 -6.66 -7.73 3.72
C LEU A 4 -7.59 -7.94 4.93
N LYS A 5 -7.03 -8.20 6.12
CA LYS A 5 -7.83 -8.14 7.34
C LYS A 5 -8.12 -6.66 7.63
N PRO A 6 -9.38 -6.29 7.88
CA PRO A 6 -9.76 -4.92 8.07
C PRO A 6 -9.23 -4.37 9.39
N CYS A 7 -8.57 -3.21 9.32
CA CYS A 7 -7.95 -2.55 10.46
C CYS A 7 -9.01 -1.93 11.37
N ARG A 8 -8.86 -2.12 12.68
CA ARG A 8 -9.67 -1.45 13.71
C ARG A 8 -9.06 -0.08 14.01
N MET A 9 -9.89 0.90 14.29
CA MET A 9 -9.57 2.31 14.55
C MET A 9 -8.47 2.57 15.59
N PRO A 10 -8.23 1.77 16.66
CA PRO A 10 -7.09 2.03 17.54
C PRO A 10 -5.71 1.77 16.90
N GLN A 11 -5.60 1.58 15.58
CA GLN A 11 -4.37 1.14 14.91
C GLN A 11 -3.75 2.18 13.96
N ILE A 12 -4.40 3.31 13.69
CA ILE A 12 -3.75 4.45 13.01
C ILE A 12 -3.28 5.41 14.09
N TYR A 13 -1.99 5.71 14.11
CA TYR A 13 -1.37 6.59 15.08
C TYR A 13 -0.65 7.71 14.34
N THR A 14 -0.80 8.93 14.83
CA THR A 14 -0.04 10.09 14.37
C THR A 14 0.89 10.51 15.50
N THR A 15 2.20 10.41 15.26
CA THR A 15 3.25 10.97 16.13
C THR A 15 3.72 12.28 15.50
N SER A 16 4.35 13.17 16.28
CA SER A 16 4.90 14.44 15.79
C SER A 16 5.76 14.23 14.53
N GLY A 17 5.20 14.50 13.35
CA GLY A 17 5.84 14.37 12.03
C GLY A 17 5.57 13.08 11.24
N ASP A 18 5.09 12.00 11.87
CA ASP A 18 4.94 10.69 11.22
C ASP A 18 3.54 10.10 11.45
N THR A 19 2.83 9.78 10.36
CA THR A 19 1.59 9.01 10.46
C THR A 19 1.80 7.56 10.08
N ILE A 20 1.45 6.67 11.00
CA ILE A 20 1.65 5.23 10.86
C ILE A 20 0.34 4.46 10.97
N LEU A 21 0.20 3.46 10.12
CA LEU A 21 -0.81 2.41 10.22
C LEU A 21 -0.16 1.16 10.81
N ARG A 22 -0.56 0.80 12.03
CA ARG A 22 -0.21 -0.47 12.65
C ARG A 22 -1.17 -1.55 12.16
N ILE A 23 -0.64 -2.71 11.82
CA ILE A 23 -1.42 -3.90 11.47
C ILE A 23 -0.93 -5.00 12.40
N PRO A 24 -1.53 -5.17 13.59
CA PRO A 24 -1.06 -6.15 14.57
C PRO A 24 -1.27 -7.58 14.08
N ASP A 25 -2.35 -7.82 13.34
CA ASP A 25 -2.76 -9.15 12.87
C ASP A 25 -2.57 -9.29 11.35
N SER A 26 -1.35 -9.58 10.91
CA SER A 26 -1.06 -9.93 9.51
C SER A 26 -0.65 -11.39 9.35
N LYS A 27 -0.65 -11.89 8.10
CA LYS A 27 -0.19 -13.25 7.77
C LYS A 27 1.24 -13.53 8.24
N THR A 28 2.06 -12.49 8.39
CA THR A 28 3.48 -12.60 8.74
C THR A 28 3.84 -11.81 10.00
N GLY A 29 2.89 -11.69 10.95
CA GLY A 29 3.09 -10.96 12.20
C GLY A 29 2.73 -9.48 12.14
N ALA A 30 2.98 -8.74 13.20
CA ALA A 30 2.65 -7.32 13.27
C ALA A 30 3.46 -6.49 12.27
N LYS A 31 2.85 -5.46 11.70
CA LYS A 31 3.47 -4.57 10.71
C LYS A 31 3.16 -3.12 11.02
N ILE A 32 4.05 -2.24 10.58
CA ILE A 32 3.85 -0.79 10.60
C ILE A 32 4.04 -0.30 9.17
N ILE A 33 3.07 0.46 8.66
CA ILE A 33 3.10 1.08 7.34
C ILE A 33 3.08 2.59 7.56
N ARG A 34 4.05 3.31 6.98
CA ARG A 34 4.02 4.78 6.96
C ARG A 34 3.03 5.26 5.92
N LEU A 35 2.18 6.21 6.30
CA LEU A 35 1.20 6.83 5.41
C LEU A 35 1.69 8.22 5.03
N ASN A 36 1.60 8.55 3.75
CA ASN A 36 1.84 9.90 3.28
C ASN A 36 0.59 10.78 3.48
N GLU A 37 0.74 12.08 3.25
CA GLU A 37 -0.33 13.06 3.39
C GLU A 37 -1.54 12.73 2.50
N ALA A 38 -1.31 12.32 1.24
CA ALA A 38 -2.38 11.97 0.32
C ALA A 38 -3.21 10.77 0.82
N ALA A 39 -2.56 9.71 1.32
CA ALA A 39 -3.25 8.58 1.93
C ALA A 39 -4.02 9.00 3.19
N MET A 40 -3.44 9.89 4.00
CA MET A 40 -4.11 10.40 5.19
C MET A 40 -5.32 11.28 4.86
N ALA A 41 -5.25 12.11 3.83
CA ALA A 41 -6.38 12.91 3.37
C ALA A 41 -7.55 12.01 2.97
N VAL A 42 -7.29 10.96 2.18
CA VAL A 42 -8.32 9.97 1.81
C VAL A 42 -8.90 9.27 3.03
N LEU A 43 -8.07 8.79 3.96
CA LEU A 43 -8.56 8.08 5.14
C LEU A 43 -9.35 8.98 6.10
N SER A 44 -9.03 10.27 6.14
CA SER A 44 -9.69 11.26 6.98
C SER A 44 -11.03 11.72 6.38
N SER A 45 -11.17 11.71 5.05
CA SER A 45 -12.42 12.04 4.37
C SER A 45 -13.46 10.91 4.41
N LEU A 46 -13.08 9.71 4.83
CA LEU A 46 -14.03 8.58 4.93
C LEU A 46 -15.06 8.82 6.06
N PRO A 47 -16.37 8.64 5.78
CA PRO A 47 -17.40 8.83 6.79
C PRO A 47 -17.25 7.80 7.93
N ARG A 48 -17.43 8.27 9.16
CA ARG A 48 -17.41 7.43 10.36
C ARG A 48 -18.83 7.01 10.71
N LEU A 49 -19.04 5.69 10.83
CA LEU A 49 -20.31 5.16 11.29
C LEU A 49 -20.27 4.97 12.81
N GLU A 50 -21.30 5.46 13.48
CA GLU A 50 -21.47 5.30 14.91
C GLU A 50 -21.42 3.81 15.29
N ASN A 51 -20.75 3.50 16.41
CA ASN A 51 -20.56 2.13 16.90
C ASN A 51 -19.90 1.16 15.91
N ASN A 52 -19.11 1.66 14.94
CA ASN A 52 -18.32 0.83 14.03
C ASN A 52 -16.81 1.08 14.22
N PRO A 53 -16.05 0.10 14.74
CA PRO A 53 -14.64 0.28 15.05
C PRO A 53 -13.72 0.19 13.83
N TYR A 54 -14.24 0.05 12.60
CA TYR A 54 -13.41 -0.18 11.40
C TYR A 54 -13.29 1.07 10.53
N VAL A 55 -12.11 1.30 9.97
CA VAL A 55 -11.85 2.41 9.04
C VAL A 55 -12.55 2.18 7.70
N ILE A 56 -12.48 0.94 7.19
CA ILE A 56 -13.16 0.52 5.97
C ILE A 56 -14.37 -0.33 6.36
N VAL A 57 -15.53 0.31 6.40
CA VAL A 57 -16.79 -0.30 6.82
C VAL A 57 -17.38 -1.19 5.72
N GLY A 58 -18.08 -2.24 6.14
CA GLY A 58 -18.85 -3.10 5.24
C GLY A 58 -20.34 -2.71 5.29
N ASN A 59 -21.14 -3.33 4.43
CA ASN A 59 -22.58 -3.05 4.36
C ASN A 59 -23.38 -3.53 5.60
N ARG A 60 -22.79 -4.34 6.48
CA ARG A 60 -23.43 -4.80 7.72
C ARG A 60 -23.02 -3.90 8.89
N LYS A 61 -23.98 -3.48 9.70
CA LYS A 61 -23.76 -2.62 10.89
C LYS A 61 -22.68 -3.21 11.80
N GLY A 62 -21.73 -2.38 12.24
CA GLY A 62 -20.62 -2.79 13.11
C GLY A 62 -19.61 -3.74 12.47
N ARG A 63 -19.68 -3.98 11.16
CA ARG A 63 -18.75 -4.87 10.44
C ARG A 63 -17.90 -4.09 9.45
N CYS A 64 -16.77 -4.69 9.16
CA CYS A 64 -15.80 -4.28 8.18
C CYS A 64 -16.10 -4.81 6.77
N LEU A 65 -15.45 -4.21 5.77
CA LEU A 65 -15.41 -4.77 4.43
C LEU A 65 -14.56 -6.06 4.44
N VAL A 66 -15.16 -7.17 4.00
CA VAL A 66 -14.48 -8.48 3.95
C VAL A 66 -14.11 -8.93 2.55
N ASN A 67 -14.69 -8.29 1.51
CA ASN A 67 -14.42 -8.59 0.12
C ASN A 67 -14.29 -7.29 -0.69
N ILE A 68 -13.07 -6.99 -1.12
CA ILE A 68 -12.75 -5.82 -1.93
C ILE A 68 -12.98 -6.04 -3.44
N GLN A 69 -13.17 -7.27 -3.91
CA GLN A 69 -13.26 -7.57 -5.34
C GLN A 69 -14.46 -6.91 -6.01
N LYS A 70 -15.64 -6.93 -5.38
CA LYS A 70 -16.84 -6.29 -5.93
C LYS A 70 -16.69 -4.75 -6.00
N PRO A 71 -16.28 -4.05 -4.92
CA PRO A 71 -15.91 -2.63 -5.01
C PRO A 71 -14.85 -2.35 -6.08
N TRP A 72 -13.79 -3.15 -6.14
CA TRP A 72 -12.70 -3.00 -7.11
C TRP A 72 -13.18 -3.13 -8.56
N ALA A 73 -14.05 -4.11 -8.85
CA ALA A 73 -14.61 -4.27 -10.19
C ALA A 73 -15.45 -3.07 -10.61
N ARG A 74 -16.27 -2.53 -9.71
CA ARG A 74 -17.05 -1.30 -9.98
C ARG A 74 -16.16 -0.09 -10.22
N LEU A 75 -15.14 0.11 -9.37
CA LEU A 75 -14.19 1.21 -9.48
C LEU A 75 -13.44 1.19 -10.82
N ARG A 76 -12.96 0.01 -11.22
CA ARG A 76 -12.26 -0.15 -12.50
C ARG A 76 -13.16 0.13 -13.69
N LYS A 77 -14.38 -0.39 -13.66
CA LYS A 77 -15.36 -0.12 -14.71
C LYS A 77 -15.65 1.38 -14.85
N SER A 78 -15.84 2.08 -13.73
CA SER A 78 -16.04 3.54 -13.77
C SER A 78 -14.82 4.32 -14.22
N ALA A 79 -13.62 3.77 -14.03
CA ALA A 79 -12.36 4.39 -14.45
C ALA A 79 -11.91 3.98 -15.86
N GLY A 80 -12.63 3.09 -16.56
CA GLY A 80 -12.21 2.54 -17.85
C GLY A 80 -10.97 1.62 -17.78
N LEU A 81 -10.70 1.01 -16.62
CA LEU A 81 -9.48 0.23 -16.32
C LEU A 81 -9.78 -1.24 -16.03
N GLU A 82 -10.49 -1.92 -16.92
CA GLU A 82 -11.04 -3.26 -16.66
C GLU A 82 -9.98 -4.38 -16.51
N ASP A 83 -8.77 -4.18 -17.03
CA ASP A 83 -7.69 -5.17 -16.96
C ASP A 83 -6.79 -5.02 -15.73
N VAL A 84 -6.90 -3.90 -15.01
CA VAL A 84 -6.05 -3.62 -13.85
C VAL A 84 -6.43 -4.53 -12.68
N ARG A 85 -5.44 -5.13 -12.03
CA ARG A 85 -5.60 -6.01 -10.87
C ARG A 85 -5.13 -5.28 -9.61
N LEU A 86 -5.60 -5.71 -8.44
CA LEU A 86 -5.20 -5.10 -7.16
C LEU A 86 -3.69 -5.17 -6.89
N HIS A 87 -3.00 -6.18 -7.43
CA HIS A 87 -1.55 -6.29 -7.29
C HIS A 87 -0.79 -5.32 -8.20
N ASP A 88 -1.42 -4.83 -9.27
CA ASP A 88 -0.81 -3.87 -10.17
C ASP A 88 -0.65 -2.51 -9.50
N LEU A 89 -1.49 -2.19 -8.51
CA LEU A 89 -1.30 -1.02 -7.65
C LEU A 89 0.02 -1.10 -6.86
N ARG A 90 0.39 -2.30 -6.38
CA ARG A 90 1.67 -2.49 -5.68
C ARG A 90 2.85 -2.47 -6.65
N HIS A 91 2.70 -3.01 -7.85
CA HIS A 91 3.72 -2.90 -8.90
C HIS A 91 3.93 -1.45 -9.34
N SER A 92 2.86 -0.69 -9.52
CA SER A 92 2.92 0.72 -9.89
C SER A 92 3.65 1.52 -8.81
N PHE A 93 3.31 1.30 -7.54
CA PHE A 93 4.01 1.92 -6.42
C PHE A 93 5.51 1.56 -6.39
N ALA A 94 5.85 0.29 -6.59
CA ALA A 94 7.24 -0.16 -6.67
C ALA A 94 8.00 0.50 -7.83
N SER A 95 7.35 0.65 -8.98
CA SER A 95 7.94 1.26 -10.18
C SER A 95 8.23 2.74 -9.95
N ILE A 96 7.31 3.49 -9.35
CA ILE A 96 7.50 4.91 -8.99
C ILE A 96 8.70 5.08 -8.05
N ILE A 97 8.82 4.21 -7.04
CA ILE A 97 9.96 4.25 -6.11
C ILE A 97 11.27 3.92 -6.82
N ALA A 98 11.27 2.96 -7.75
CA ALA A 98 12.46 2.59 -8.51
C ALA A 98 12.93 3.73 -9.43
N SER A 99 12.02 4.31 -10.21
CA SER A 99 12.32 5.45 -11.09
C SER A 99 12.78 6.70 -10.33
N GLY A 100 12.36 6.87 -9.08
CA GLY A 100 12.82 7.95 -8.21
C GLY A 100 14.18 7.71 -7.54
N GLY A 101 14.96 6.71 -7.96
CA GLY A 101 16.26 6.38 -7.36
C GLY A 101 16.15 5.71 -5.99
N GLY A 102 14.99 5.12 -5.67
CA GLY A 102 14.80 4.32 -4.46
C GLY A 102 15.63 3.05 -4.48
N SER A 103 15.68 2.35 -3.34
CA SER A 103 16.31 1.04 -3.24
C SER A 103 15.30 -0.04 -2.86
N LEU A 104 15.63 -1.29 -3.18
CA LEU A 104 14.79 -2.44 -2.86
C LEU A 104 14.54 -2.57 -1.34
N GLN A 105 15.51 -2.20 -0.51
CA GLN A 105 15.39 -2.20 0.95
C GLN A 105 14.40 -1.12 1.43
N LYS A 106 14.46 0.10 0.85
CA LYS A 106 13.51 1.18 1.14
C LYS A 106 12.10 0.77 0.72
N LEU A 107 11.94 0.18 -0.47
CA LEU A 107 10.66 -0.34 -0.95
C LEU A 107 10.09 -1.42 -0.02
N GLY A 108 10.91 -2.38 0.42
CA GLY A 108 10.49 -3.43 1.35
C GLY A 108 9.95 -2.87 2.66
N SER A 109 10.62 -1.83 3.19
CA SER A 109 10.20 -1.12 4.39
C SER A 109 8.86 -0.38 4.19
N LEU A 110 8.68 0.31 3.06
CA LEU A 110 7.43 1.00 2.72
C LEU A 110 6.25 0.04 2.51
N LEU A 111 6.49 -1.14 1.91
CA LEU A 111 5.47 -2.17 1.71
C LEU A 111 5.17 -3.00 2.98
N GLY A 112 5.92 -2.79 4.07
CA GLY A 112 5.80 -3.58 5.30
C GLY A 112 6.16 -5.05 5.08
N HIS A 113 7.14 -5.35 4.24
CA HIS A 113 7.66 -6.70 4.04
C HIS A 113 8.69 -7.03 5.12
N SER A 114 8.41 -8.04 5.94
CA SER A 114 9.37 -8.54 6.93
C SER A 114 10.46 -9.43 6.33
N ASN A 115 10.21 -10.03 5.16
CA ASN A 115 11.17 -10.83 4.41
C ASN A 115 11.47 -10.17 3.07
N ILE A 116 12.76 -9.87 2.84
CA ILE A 116 13.26 -9.26 1.61
C ILE A 116 12.96 -10.09 0.35
N GLN A 117 12.88 -11.41 0.46
CA GLN A 117 12.51 -12.30 -0.66
C GLN A 117 11.14 -11.96 -1.26
N THR A 118 10.22 -11.43 -0.45
CA THR A 118 8.90 -10.98 -0.96
C THR A 118 9.05 -9.72 -1.82
N THR A 119 10.02 -8.88 -1.49
CA THR A 119 10.35 -7.65 -2.23
C THR A 119 11.18 -7.95 -3.47
N MET A 120 11.97 -9.03 -3.50
CA MET A 120 12.76 -9.46 -4.68
C MET A 120 11.93 -9.64 -5.94
N ARG A 121 10.61 -9.86 -5.83
CA ARG A 121 9.70 -9.85 -6.98
C ARG A 121 9.76 -8.54 -7.79
N TYR A 122 10.14 -7.43 -7.17
CA TYR A 122 10.27 -6.11 -7.78
C TYR A 122 11.71 -5.76 -8.19
N ALA A 123 12.69 -6.65 -7.99
CA ALA A 123 14.11 -6.34 -8.23
C ALA A 123 14.36 -5.84 -9.66
N HIS A 124 13.73 -6.47 -10.66
CA HIS A 124 13.83 -6.08 -12.07
C HIS A 124 13.45 -4.61 -12.35
N LEU A 125 12.63 -3.98 -11.50
CA LEU A 125 12.25 -2.57 -11.68
C LEU A 125 13.40 -1.61 -11.36
N PHE A 126 14.42 -2.07 -10.63
CA PHE A 126 15.58 -1.28 -10.22
C PHE A 126 16.79 -1.50 -11.14
N ASP A 127 16.78 -2.50 -12.01
CA ASP A 127 17.91 -2.81 -12.90
C ASP A 127 18.04 -1.79 -14.04
N ASP A 128 16.93 -1.37 -14.65
CA ASP A 128 16.93 -0.37 -15.75
C ASP A 128 17.42 1.03 -15.30
N PRO A 129 16.93 1.60 -14.17
CA PRO A 129 17.45 2.86 -13.67
C PRO A 129 18.94 2.81 -13.31
N VAL A 130 19.43 1.67 -12.83
CA VAL A 130 20.86 1.50 -12.49
C VAL A 130 21.74 1.58 -13.74
N ARG A 131 21.27 1.04 -14.87
CA ARG A 131 21.98 1.15 -16.14
C ARG A 131 22.06 2.60 -16.63
N GLU A 132 20.93 3.32 -16.62
CA GLU A 132 20.90 4.74 -17.02
C GLU A 132 21.79 5.61 -16.12
N LEU A 133 21.76 5.40 -14.80
CA LEU A 133 22.63 6.09 -13.85
C LEU A 133 24.11 5.81 -14.11
N ASN A 134 24.46 4.56 -14.44
CA ASN A 134 25.84 4.18 -14.75
C ASN A 134 26.31 4.81 -16.07
N GLU A 135 25.45 4.89 -17.07
CA GLU A 135 25.74 5.58 -18.35
C GLU A 135 25.93 7.09 -18.14
N GLN A 136 25.13 7.73 -17.28
CA GLN A 136 25.30 9.14 -16.93
C GLN A 136 26.59 9.41 -16.14
N ALA A 137 26.95 8.55 -15.19
CA ALA A 137 28.16 8.73 -14.38
C ALA A 137 29.47 8.59 -15.20
N GLY A 138 29.43 7.94 -16.36
CA GLY A 138 30.57 7.81 -17.27
C GLY A 138 30.66 8.90 -18.35
N ALA A 139 29.71 9.84 -18.39
CA ALA A 139 29.67 10.93 -19.36
C ALA A 139 30.27 12.26 -18.85
N ASP A 140 30.67 12.30 -17.58
CA ASP A 140 31.40 13.41 -16.93
C ASP A 140 32.90 13.09 -16.79
#